data_AF-A0A1Z5KS53-F1
#
_entry.id   AF-A0A1Z5KS53-F1
#
_cell.length_a   1.000
_cell.length_b   1.000
_cell.length_c   1.000
_cell.angle_alpha   90.00
_cell.angle_beta   90.00
_cell.angle_gamma   90.00
#
_symmetry.space_group_name_H-M   'P 1'
#
loop_
_entity.id
_entity.type
_entity.pdbx_description
1 polymer ?
#
loop_
_entity_poly.entity_id
_entity_poly.type
_entity_poly.pdbx_seq_one_letter_code
_entity_poly.pdbx_strand_id
1 'polypeptide(L)'
;MSNKIRKNKSTITGDVIITRLLILLLASTLFLIFGPTRSMLDQHHDTMVLPQLPGPSSYAEITELEHEDAFRATIQQCLPPNPKCKQFILPGSSKRRVAVIAPPGDLVAKERLQAITQSHDDDLELIFRTHVPPYGYGKTHGLTQVIRFIPQPLLLEVTDALQSLLQKGETHAIITLSDLKAGLRQILRFHCRLSHLAAHTALLSVAATEDEEISSVLQSFLFPDEKPLEPNNNNDDDPDALYQLHAADGTQILTHVQSLSRFNVLKVLDQVLLEELQCTKNLTIWPCPSFWSAGDGPDPTNMSPLVQRLAQALSPDCEDPYAKCWVERDKCEAAGDARCVKNKK
;
A
#
# COMPACT_ATOMS: atom_id res chain seq x y z
N MET A 1 29.14 -2.20 -96.63
CA MET A 1 30.06 -1.42 -95.75
C MET A 1 29.27 -0.33 -95.06
N SER A 2 29.68 0.02 -93.83
CA SER A 2 29.20 1.14 -93.01
C SER A 2 28.03 0.86 -92.05
N ASN A 3 28.36 0.29 -90.89
CA ASN A 3 27.52 0.32 -89.69
C ASN A 3 28.02 1.44 -88.76
N LYS A 4 27.19 2.47 -88.57
CA LYS A 4 27.46 3.64 -87.71
C LYS A 4 27.11 3.30 -86.26
N ILE A 5 28.13 3.18 -85.40
CA ILE A 5 27.95 3.02 -83.95
C ILE A 5 27.71 4.39 -83.31
N ARG A 6 26.49 4.61 -82.78
CA ARG A 6 26.13 5.78 -81.97
C ARG A 6 26.54 5.53 -80.52
N LYS A 7 27.49 6.31 -79.99
CA LYS A 7 27.82 6.36 -78.55
C LYS A 7 26.88 7.34 -77.84
N ASN A 8 26.01 6.84 -76.97
CA ASN A 8 25.28 7.68 -76.01
C ASN A 8 26.18 7.97 -74.80
N LYS A 9 26.55 9.24 -74.62
CA LYS A 9 27.16 9.75 -73.39
C LYS A 9 26.03 9.94 -72.36
N SER A 10 26.04 9.13 -71.31
CA SER A 10 25.22 9.33 -70.12
C SER A 10 25.76 10.55 -69.35
N THR A 11 25.02 11.64 -69.38
CA THR A 11 25.23 12.80 -68.49
C THR A 11 24.65 12.46 -67.13
N ILE A 12 25.54 12.15 -66.17
CA ILE A 12 25.20 12.07 -64.75
C ILE A 12 24.72 13.46 -64.33
N THR A 13 23.42 13.60 -64.10
CA THR A 13 22.77 14.84 -63.67
C THR A 13 23.19 15.19 -62.25
N GLY A 14 23.53 16.46 -62.01
CA GLY A 14 24.02 16.97 -60.72
C GLY A 14 23.10 16.66 -59.53
N ASP A 15 21.81 16.43 -59.79
CA ASP A 15 20.81 16.08 -58.78
C ASP A 15 21.13 14.76 -58.04
N VAL A 16 21.77 13.80 -58.73
CA VAL A 16 22.18 12.53 -58.10
C VAL A 16 23.31 12.77 -57.09
N ILE A 17 24.19 13.73 -57.36
CA ILE A 17 25.30 14.08 -56.47
C ILE A 17 24.77 14.83 -55.25
N ILE A 18 23.85 15.78 -55.46
CA ILE A 18 23.24 16.56 -54.38
C ILE A 18 22.45 15.64 -53.44
N THR A 19 21.66 14.71 -53.97
CA THR A 19 20.87 13.77 -53.16
C THR A 19 21.77 12.89 -52.28
N ARG A 20 22.89 12.39 -52.83
CA ARG A 20 23.85 11.58 -52.07
C ARG A 20 24.54 12.38 -50.96
N LEU A 21 24.89 13.63 -51.22
CA LEU A 21 25.46 14.53 -50.21
C LEU A 21 24.47 14.79 -49.06
N LEU A 22 23.18 14.98 -49.37
CA LEU A 22 22.16 15.26 -48.37
C LEU A 22 21.92 14.05 -47.45
N ILE A 23 21.92 12.83 -48.02
CA ILE A 23 21.78 11.58 -47.25
C ILE A 23 22.99 11.40 -46.30
N LEU A 24 24.21 11.68 -46.78
CA LEU A 24 25.42 11.60 -45.94
C LEU A 24 25.40 12.61 -44.79
N LEU A 25 24.90 13.82 -45.04
CA LEU A 25 24.76 14.85 -44.01
C LEU A 25 23.73 14.44 -42.94
N LEU A 26 22.58 13.92 -43.35
CA LEU A 26 21.56 13.38 -42.45
C LEU A 26 22.09 12.22 -41.60
N ALA A 27 22.77 11.25 -42.22
CA ALA A 27 23.38 10.14 -41.50
C ALA A 27 24.43 10.59 -40.48
N SER A 28 25.27 11.57 -40.85
CA SER A 28 26.27 12.16 -39.94
C SER A 28 25.63 12.87 -38.76
N THR A 29 24.58 13.67 -38.98
CA THR A 29 23.87 14.37 -37.89
C THR A 29 23.17 13.40 -36.93
N LEU A 30 22.55 12.33 -37.45
CA LEU A 30 21.98 11.27 -36.61
C LEU A 30 23.06 10.56 -35.79
N PHE A 31 24.23 10.28 -36.38
CA PHE A 31 25.33 9.64 -35.65
C PHE A 31 25.90 10.54 -34.54
N LEU A 32 25.95 11.87 -34.75
CA LEU A 32 26.41 12.81 -33.72
C LEU A 32 25.40 12.98 -32.57
N ILE A 33 24.09 12.95 -32.86
CA ILE A 33 23.04 13.07 -31.84
C ILE A 33 22.92 11.78 -31.00
N PHE A 34 22.98 10.61 -31.65
CA PHE A 34 22.76 9.32 -31.00
C PHE A 34 24.04 8.57 -30.60
N GLY A 35 25.21 8.99 -31.08
CA GLY A 35 26.51 8.40 -30.75
C GLY A 35 26.84 8.43 -29.25
N PRO A 36 26.69 9.58 -28.56
CA PRO A 36 26.95 9.67 -27.12
C PRO A 36 26.00 8.81 -26.28
N THR A 37 24.73 8.69 -26.69
CA THR A 37 23.74 7.83 -26.02
C THR A 37 24.03 6.34 -26.21
N ARG A 38 24.55 5.94 -27.38
CA ARG A 38 25.02 4.57 -27.61
C ARG A 38 26.28 4.23 -26.83
N SER A 39 27.23 5.17 -26.73
CA SER A 39 28.45 4.99 -25.94
C SER A 39 28.17 4.85 -24.44
N MET A 40 27.13 5.51 -23.91
CA MET A 40 26.68 5.29 -22.53
C MET A 40 25.95 3.96 -22.35
N LEU A 41 25.25 3.47 -23.38
CA LEU A 41 24.59 2.17 -23.33
C LEU A 41 25.61 1.01 -23.35
N ASP A 42 26.70 1.14 -24.12
CA ASP A 42 27.73 0.12 -24.22
C ASP A 42 28.70 0.11 -23.03
N GLN A 43 28.91 1.24 -22.34
CA GLN A 43 29.67 1.27 -21.07
C GLN A 43 28.95 0.59 -19.89
N HIS A 44 27.67 0.23 -20.03
CA HIS A 44 26.94 -0.60 -19.06
C HIS A 44 26.94 -2.10 -19.40
N HIS A 45 27.60 -2.52 -20.48
CA HIS A 45 27.65 -3.92 -20.90
C HIS A 45 29.05 -4.54 -20.94
N ASP A 46 30.07 -3.86 -20.41
CA ASP A 46 31.31 -4.54 -19.99
C ASP A 46 30.99 -5.48 -18.82
N THR A 47 30.84 -6.74 -19.20
CA THR A 47 30.84 -7.98 -18.43
C THR A 47 31.46 -7.87 -17.04
N MET A 48 30.69 -7.37 -16.08
CA MET A 48 30.78 -7.88 -14.72
C MET A 48 30.24 -9.31 -14.80
N VAL A 49 31.14 -10.29 -14.78
CA VAL A 49 30.82 -11.62 -14.29
C VAL A 49 30.42 -11.41 -12.83
N LEU A 50 29.14 -11.08 -12.61
CA LEU A 50 28.52 -11.11 -11.31
C LEU A 50 28.83 -12.51 -10.75
N PRO A 51 29.36 -12.61 -9.52
CA PRO A 51 29.37 -13.89 -8.84
C PRO A 51 27.96 -14.46 -8.99
N GLN A 52 27.85 -15.73 -9.40
CA GLN A 52 26.59 -16.44 -9.33
C GLN A 52 26.13 -16.34 -7.88
N LEU A 53 25.28 -15.35 -7.60
CA LEU A 53 24.58 -15.24 -6.34
C LEU A 53 23.91 -16.60 -6.16
N PRO A 54 24.00 -17.21 -4.96
CA PRO A 54 23.25 -18.41 -4.69
C PRO A 54 21.82 -18.16 -5.18
N GLY A 55 21.32 -19.08 -6.01
CA GLY A 55 19.95 -18.98 -6.52
C GLY A 55 19.01 -18.65 -5.37
N PRO A 56 17.97 -17.84 -5.61
CA PRO A 56 17.09 -17.41 -4.53
C PRO A 56 16.67 -18.62 -3.69
N SER A 57 16.85 -18.50 -2.37
CA SER A 57 16.35 -19.49 -1.41
C SER A 57 14.93 -19.87 -1.80
N SER A 58 14.60 -21.16 -1.80
CA SER A 58 13.23 -21.63 -2.05
C SER A 58 12.27 -21.26 -0.92
N TYR A 59 12.77 -20.64 0.15
CA TYR A 59 12.08 -20.28 1.37
C TYR A 59 12.15 -18.78 1.60
N ALA A 60 11.01 -18.19 1.98
CA ALA A 60 10.86 -16.81 2.40
C ALA A 60 9.96 -16.76 3.64
N GLU A 61 10.45 -16.11 4.69
CA GLU A 61 9.80 -16.00 6.00
C GLU A 61 9.14 -14.63 6.18
N ILE A 62 8.12 -14.58 7.04
CA ILE A 62 7.55 -13.33 7.52
C ILE A 62 8.57 -12.67 8.45
N THR A 63 9.28 -11.67 7.91
CA THR A 63 10.23 -10.85 8.65
C THR A 63 10.02 -9.38 8.30
N GLU A 64 10.59 -8.48 9.09
CA GLU A 64 10.65 -7.06 8.74
C GLU A 64 11.38 -6.88 7.40
N LEU A 65 10.86 -5.95 6.60
CA LEU A 65 11.55 -5.49 5.39
C LEU A 65 12.74 -4.58 5.78
N GLU A 66 13.75 -4.51 4.92
CA GLU A 66 14.99 -3.74 5.17
C GLU A 66 14.69 -2.27 5.52
N HIS A 67 13.67 -1.68 4.90
CA HIS A 67 13.28 -0.29 5.10
C HIS A 67 11.98 -0.11 5.90
N GLU A 68 11.53 -1.11 6.65
CA GLU A 68 10.26 -1.03 7.39
C GLU A 68 10.27 0.05 8.48
N ASP A 69 11.42 0.29 9.12
CA ASP A 69 11.64 1.40 10.07
C ASP A 69 11.27 2.75 9.47
N ALA A 70 11.56 2.96 8.18
CA ALA A 70 11.22 4.20 7.49
C ALA A 70 9.71 4.36 7.38
N PHE A 71 8.96 3.27 7.17
CA PHE A 71 7.50 3.31 7.22
C PHE A 71 7.01 3.61 8.64
N ARG A 72 7.51 2.93 9.67
CA ARG A 72 7.11 3.15 11.06
C ARG A 72 7.32 4.60 11.50
N ALA A 73 8.45 5.21 11.13
CA ALA A 73 8.76 6.60 11.42
C ALA A 73 7.81 7.62 10.77
N THR A 74 7.02 7.19 9.76
CA THR A 74 6.07 8.07 9.05
C THR A 74 4.64 7.95 9.54
N ILE A 75 4.36 7.02 10.45
CA ILE A 75 3.04 6.84 11.03
C ILE A 75 2.68 8.04 11.89
N GLN A 76 1.60 8.73 11.53
CA GLN A 76 1.10 9.84 12.29
C GLN A 76 0.07 9.37 13.33
N GLN A 77 0.14 9.99 14.50
CA GLN A 77 -0.80 9.82 15.59
C GLN A 77 -1.26 11.18 16.11
N CYS A 78 -2.44 11.21 16.72
CA CYS A 78 -3.01 12.41 17.32
C CYS A 78 -3.57 12.09 18.69
N LEU A 79 -2.78 12.37 19.73
CA LEU A 79 -3.13 12.03 21.10
C LEU A 79 -3.63 13.27 21.86
N PRO A 80 -4.77 13.18 22.56
CA PRO A 80 -5.13 14.14 23.60
C PRO A 80 -4.02 14.26 24.66
N PRO A 81 -3.85 15.42 25.31
CA PRO A 81 -4.71 16.62 25.32
C PRO A 81 -4.39 17.63 24.19
N ASN A 82 -3.67 17.24 23.14
CA ASN A 82 -3.36 18.16 22.04
C ASN A 82 -4.65 18.75 21.43
N PRO A 83 -4.85 20.09 21.44
CA PRO A 83 -6.11 20.71 21.01
C PRO A 83 -6.39 20.57 19.51
N LYS A 84 -5.39 20.15 18.71
CA LYS A 84 -5.58 19.81 17.29
C LYS A 84 -6.20 18.42 17.10
N CYS A 85 -6.05 17.53 18.08
CA CYS A 85 -6.58 16.17 18.08
C CYS A 85 -8.01 16.18 18.59
N LYS A 86 -8.95 16.50 17.71
CA LYS A 86 -10.35 16.68 18.11
C LYS A 86 -11.00 15.33 18.37
N GLN A 87 -11.77 15.28 19.45
CA GLN A 87 -12.75 14.24 19.68
C GLN A 87 -14.12 14.78 19.23
N PHE A 88 -14.87 13.96 18.49
CA PHE A 88 -16.18 14.34 18.00
C PHE A 88 -17.26 13.41 18.53
N ILE A 89 -18.14 13.95 19.37
CA ILE A 89 -19.34 13.28 19.86
C ILE A 89 -20.52 13.81 19.03
N LEU A 90 -21.39 12.91 18.56
CA LEU A 90 -22.53 13.27 17.72
C LEU A 90 -23.51 14.18 18.51
N PRO A 91 -24.02 15.26 17.90
CA PRO A 91 -24.99 16.13 18.57
C PRO A 91 -26.23 15.34 19.02
N GLY A 92 -26.57 15.45 20.32
CA GLY A 92 -27.72 14.75 20.90
C GLY A 92 -27.45 13.30 21.34
N SER A 93 -26.20 12.83 21.25
CA SER A 93 -25.76 11.54 21.77
C SER A 93 -24.76 11.75 22.91
N SER A 94 -24.86 10.98 23.99
CA SER A 94 -23.77 10.79 24.98
C SER A 94 -22.71 9.81 24.47
N LYS A 95 -23.09 8.95 23.50
CA LYS A 95 -22.25 7.84 23.07
C LYS A 95 -20.96 8.30 22.39
N ARG A 96 -19.84 7.78 22.89
CA ARG A 96 -18.50 7.90 22.30
C ARG A 96 -18.29 6.74 21.34
N ARG A 97 -18.09 7.04 20.06
CA ARG A 97 -17.91 6.02 19.01
C ARG A 97 -16.43 5.84 18.73
N VAL A 98 -15.87 4.73 19.18
CA VAL A 98 -14.45 4.42 19.01
C VAL A 98 -14.31 3.38 17.92
N ALA A 99 -13.58 3.69 16.86
CA ALA A 99 -13.29 2.71 15.83
C ALA A 99 -11.93 2.06 16.04
N VAL A 100 -11.87 0.74 15.97
CA VAL A 100 -10.65 -0.04 15.76
C VAL A 100 -10.56 -0.31 14.27
N ILE A 101 -9.54 0.24 13.64
CA ILE A 101 -9.37 0.23 12.19
C ILE A 101 -8.08 -0.49 11.83
N ALA A 102 -8.21 -1.56 11.05
CA ALA A 102 -7.13 -2.35 10.49
C ALA A 102 -7.58 -2.92 9.13
N PRO A 103 -6.66 -3.36 8.26
CA PRO A 103 -7.03 -4.09 7.06
C PRO A 103 -7.84 -5.37 7.35
N PRO A 104 -8.48 -5.98 6.33
CA PRO A 104 -9.05 -7.31 6.47
C PRO A 104 -8.02 -8.30 7.02
N GLY A 105 -8.46 -9.28 7.80
CA GLY A 105 -7.57 -10.14 8.55
C GLY A 105 -8.19 -10.58 9.86
N ASP A 106 -7.58 -11.58 10.51
CA ASP A 106 -7.96 -11.88 11.88
C ASP A 106 -7.04 -11.10 12.82
N LEU A 107 -7.66 -10.17 13.55
CA LEU A 107 -6.94 -9.29 14.45
C LEU A 107 -6.94 -9.97 15.81
N VAL A 108 -5.77 -10.49 16.24
CA VAL A 108 -5.53 -10.86 17.65
C VAL A 108 -5.95 -9.71 18.60
N ALA A 109 -5.87 -8.46 18.12
CA ALA A 109 -6.32 -7.29 18.86
C ALA A 109 -7.83 -7.18 19.07
N LYS A 110 -8.68 -7.85 18.27
CA LYS A 110 -10.13 -7.79 18.43
C LYS A 110 -10.56 -8.35 19.78
N GLU A 111 -10.06 -9.52 20.14
CA GLU A 111 -10.39 -10.19 21.40
C GLU A 111 -9.85 -9.40 22.60
N ARG A 112 -8.61 -8.91 22.51
CA ARG A 112 -7.98 -8.06 23.53
C ARG A 112 -8.72 -6.73 23.75
N LEU A 113 -9.11 -6.04 22.67
CA LEU A 113 -9.84 -4.78 22.76
C LEU A 113 -11.27 -4.97 23.25
N GLN A 114 -11.90 -6.10 22.92
CA GLN A 114 -13.18 -6.48 23.49
C GLN A 114 -13.09 -6.73 24.99
N ALA A 115 -12.02 -7.38 25.48
CA ALA A 115 -11.81 -7.58 26.92
C ALA A 115 -11.64 -6.24 27.68
N ILE A 116 -10.87 -5.29 27.12
CA ILE A 116 -10.68 -3.96 27.73
C ILE A 116 -11.99 -3.16 27.80
N THR A 117 -12.83 -3.25 26.76
CA THR A 117 -14.09 -2.49 26.70
C THR A 117 -15.24 -3.12 27.48
N GLN A 118 -15.28 -4.46 27.63
CA GLN A 118 -16.29 -5.13 28.44
C GLN A 118 -16.22 -4.78 29.93
N SER A 119 -15.13 -4.19 30.39
CA SER A 119 -14.94 -3.74 31.79
C SER A 119 -15.34 -2.29 32.05
N HIS A 120 -15.77 -1.52 31.02
CA HIS A 120 -16.01 -0.07 31.14
C HIS A 120 -17.28 0.41 30.41
N ASP A 121 -17.89 1.47 30.99
CA ASP A 121 -18.84 2.48 30.44
C ASP A 121 -19.89 2.07 29.37
N ASP A 122 -21.18 2.11 29.73
CA ASP A 122 -22.33 1.91 28.83
C ASP A 122 -22.43 2.96 27.68
N ASP A 123 -21.73 4.10 27.81
CA ASP A 123 -21.70 5.17 26.80
C ASP A 123 -20.64 4.98 25.71
N LEU A 124 -19.85 3.90 25.71
CA LEU A 124 -18.84 3.63 24.68
C LEU A 124 -19.33 2.60 23.64
N GLU A 125 -19.37 3.01 22.36
CA GLU A 125 -19.61 2.13 21.22
C GLU A 125 -18.28 1.78 20.55
N LEU A 126 -17.82 0.54 20.69
CA LEU A 126 -16.63 0.02 20.01
C LEU A 126 -17.00 -0.57 18.64
N ILE A 127 -16.34 -0.08 17.58
CA ILE A 127 -16.63 -0.45 16.18
C ILE A 127 -15.37 -1.04 15.55
N PHE A 128 -15.44 -2.30 15.11
CA PHE A 128 -14.37 -2.91 14.33
C PHE A 128 -14.69 -2.78 12.84
N ARG A 129 -13.75 -2.24 12.05
CA ARG A 129 -13.99 -2.00 10.62
C ARG A 129 -12.69 -1.96 9.81
N THR A 130 -12.80 -2.37 8.55
CA THR A 130 -11.70 -2.32 7.58
C THR A 130 -11.75 -1.09 6.68
N HIS A 131 -12.95 -0.52 6.48
CA HIS A 131 -13.14 0.66 5.66
C HIS A 131 -12.45 1.90 6.28
N VAL A 132 -11.58 2.55 5.50
CA VAL A 132 -11.00 3.83 5.93
C VAL A 132 -12.10 4.87 6.13
N PRO A 133 -11.95 5.77 7.11
CA PRO A 133 -12.84 6.91 7.22
C PRO A 133 -12.77 7.80 5.97
N PRO A 134 -13.91 8.31 5.47
CA PRO A 134 -13.91 9.33 4.44
C PRO A 134 -13.07 10.53 4.86
N TYR A 135 -12.52 11.23 3.88
CA TYR A 135 -11.74 12.42 4.10
C TYR A 135 -12.58 13.51 4.78
N GLY A 136 -11.94 14.18 5.74
CA GLY A 136 -12.54 15.27 6.50
C GLY A 136 -12.54 14.99 7.99
N TYR A 137 -13.04 15.96 8.73
CA TYR A 137 -13.02 16.00 10.20
C TYR A 137 -14.01 15.03 10.84
N GLY A 138 -13.95 14.86 12.17
CA GLY A 138 -14.91 14.09 12.99
C GLY A 138 -16.37 14.03 12.51
N LYS A 139 -16.91 15.15 11.99
CA LYS A 139 -18.27 15.27 11.43
C LYS A 139 -18.53 14.47 10.14
N THR A 140 -17.51 14.09 9.39
CA THR A 140 -17.62 13.38 8.10
C THR A 140 -17.57 11.87 8.27
N HIS A 141 -17.04 11.36 9.38
CA HIS A 141 -16.96 9.92 9.62
C HIS A 141 -17.66 9.49 10.92
N GLY A 142 -18.09 10.44 11.76
CA GLY A 142 -18.93 10.16 12.94
C GLY A 142 -18.22 9.36 14.04
N LEU A 143 -16.89 9.43 14.09
CA LEU A 143 -16.07 8.74 15.09
C LEU A 143 -15.52 9.76 16.10
N THR A 144 -15.55 9.38 17.37
CA THR A 144 -14.99 10.16 18.47
C THR A 144 -13.49 9.97 18.58
N GLN A 145 -13.04 8.71 18.50
CA GLN A 145 -11.63 8.32 18.55
C GLN A 145 -11.39 7.17 17.59
N VAL A 146 -10.13 7.01 17.18
CA VAL A 146 -9.69 5.92 16.33
C VAL A 146 -8.48 5.23 16.94
N ILE A 147 -8.53 3.90 16.99
CA ILE A 147 -7.39 3.05 17.26
C ILE A 147 -7.01 2.44 15.92
N ARG A 148 -5.85 2.80 15.40
CA ARG A 148 -5.24 2.20 14.23
C ARG A 148 -4.38 1.04 14.70
N PHE A 149 -4.70 -0.17 14.25
CA PHE A 149 -3.88 -1.34 14.52
C PHE A 149 -2.89 -1.55 13.36
N ILE A 150 -1.65 -1.93 13.70
CA ILE A 150 -0.57 -2.17 12.73
C ILE A 150 0.10 -3.50 13.11
N PRO A 151 -0.31 -4.64 12.53
CA PRO A 151 0.42 -5.88 12.67
C PRO A 151 1.87 -5.70 12.22
N GLN A 152 2.81 -6.20 13.01
CA GLN A 152 4.23 -6.22 12.66
C GLN A 152 4.68 -7.67 12.52
N PRO A 153 5.57 -7.99 11.57
CA PRO A 153 6.09 -7.09 10.53
C PRO A 153 5.01 -6.74 9.48
N LEU A 154 5.24 -5.70 8.67
CA LEU A 154 4.27 -5.21 7.67
C LEU A 154 3.82 -6.31 6.68
N LEU A 155 4.70 -7.28 6.39
CA LEU A 155 4.35 -8.43 5.55
C LEU A 155 3.29 -9.34 6.17
N LEU A 156 3.19 -9.39 7.50
CA LEU A 156 2.13 -10.11 8.19
C LEU A 156 0.77 -9.49 7.87
N GLU A 157 0.66 -8.16 7.97
CA GLU A 157 -0.57 -7.42 7.64
C GLU A 157 -0.97 -7.62 6.16
N VAL A 158 -0.01 -7.62 5.23
CA VAL A 158 -0.28 -7.86 3.81
C VAL A 158 -0.76 -9.28 3.55
N THR A 159 -0.08 -10.28 4.11
CA THR A 159 -0.41 -11.68 3.85
C THR A 159 -1.73 -12.09 4.51
N ASP A 160 -1.99 -11.62 5.73
CA ASP A 160 -3.25 -11.85 6.44
C ASP A 160 -4.45 -11.19 5.72
N ALA A 161 -4.26 -9.98 5.21
CA ALA A 161 -5.29 -9.30 4.41
C ALA A 161 -5.63 -10.02 3.11
N LEU A 162 -4.63 -10.54 2.39
CA LEU A 162 -4.88 -11.32 1.19
C LEU A 162 -5.51 -12.67 1.50
N GLN A 163 -5.05 -13.34 2.56
CA GLN A 163 -5.54 -14.65 2.99
C GLN A 163 -7.02 -14.58 3.42
N SER A 164 -7.39 -13.57 4.21
CA SER A 164 -8.77 -13.37 4.70
C SER A 164 -9.79 -13.08 3.59
N LEU A 165 -9.33 -12.67 2.41
CA LEU A 165 -10.16 -12.35 1.25
C LEU A 165 -10.24 -13.49 0.22
N LEU A 166 -9.67 -14.66 0.52
CA LEU A 166 -9.86 -15.86 -0.28
C LEU A 166 -11.31 -16.35 -0.16
N GLN A 167 -11.94 -16.64 -1.29
CA GLN A 167 -13.28 -17.20 -1.36
C GLN A 167 -13.27 -18.71 -1.11
N LYS A 168 -14.46 -19.28 -0.84
CA LYS A 168 -14.62 -20.71 -0.63
C LYS A 168 -14.03 -21.51 -1.82
N GLY A 169 -13.00 -22.31 -1.54
CA GLY A 169 -12.32 -23.14 -2.53
C GLY A 169 -11.06 -22.51 -3.15
N GLU A 170 -10.81 -21.23 -2.90
CA GLU A 170 -9.51 -20.61 -3.15
C GLU A 170 -8.54 -20.98 -2.01
N THR A 171 -7.25 -21.08 -2.33
CA THR A 171 -6.18 -21.38 -1.35
C THR A 171 -5.04 -20.38 -1.54
N HIS A 172 -4.11 -20.29 -0.59
CA HIS A 172 -2.95 -19.41 -0.69
C HIS A 172 -2.14 -19.61 -1.99
N ALA A 173 -2.26 -20.77 -2.64
CA ALA A 173 -1.56 -21.08 -3.87
C ALA A 173 -1.95 -20.17 -5.06
N ILE A 174 -3.10 -19.49 -5.01
CA ILE A 174 -3.51 -18.54 -6.06
C ILE A 174 -2.82 -17.18 -5.93
N ILE A 175 -2.24 -16.87 -4.77
CA ILE A 175 -1.60 -15.59 -4.50
C ILE A 175 -0.30 -15.53 -5.30
N THR A 176 -0.16 -14.49 -6.11
CA THR A 176 1.02 -14.26 -6.95
C THR A 176 1.91 -13.15 -6.38
N LEU A 177 3.11 -13.01 -6.94
CA LEU A 177 3.99 -11.87 -6.63
C LEU A 177 3.32 -10.53 -6.95
N SER A 178 2.50 -10.45 -8.01
CA SER A 178 1.80 -9.20 -8.34
C SER A 178 0.74 -8.87 -7.29
N ASP A 179 0.08 -9.89 -6.73
CA ASP A 179 -0.90 -9.71 -5.65
C ASP A 179 -0.23 -9.20 -4.37
N LEU A 180 0.92 -9.77 -3.98
CA LEU A 180 1.68 -9.29 -2.82
C LEU A 180 2.14 -7.84 -3.00
N LYS A 181 2.65 -7.48 -4.18
CA LYS A 181 3.07 -6.11 -4.49
C LYS A 181 1.89 -5.13 -4.43
N ALA A 182 0.76 -5.49 -5.05
CA ALA A 182 -0.42 -4.63 -5.06
C ALA A 182 -1.07 -4.53 -3.67
N GLY A 183 -1.12 -5.64 -2.93
CA GLY A 183 -1.56 -5.67 -1.54
C GLY A 183 -0.72 -4.75 -0.67
N LEU A 184 0.61 -4.86 -0.72
CA LEU A 184 1.52 -3.96 0.02
C LEU A 184 1.26 -2.48 -0.30
N ARG A 185 1.07 -2.12 -1.57
CA ARG A 185 0.72 -0.74 -1.94
C ARG A 185 -0.63 -0.30 -1.36
N GLN A 186 -1.64 -1.17 -1.38
CA GLN A 186 -2.96 -0.87 -0.80
C GLN A 186 -2.89 -0.68 0.71
N ILE A 187 -2.13 -1.50 1.43
CA ILE A 187 -1.92 -1.38 2.89
C ILE A 187 -1.18 -0.08 3.22
N LEU A 188 -0.12 0.25 2.48
CA LEU A 188 0.58 1.53 2.65
C LEU A 188 -0.31 2.74 2.38
N ARG A 189 -1.18 2.67 1.36
CA ARG A 189 -2.18 3.72 1.08
C ARG A 189 -3.24 3.81 2.17
N PHE A 190 -3.64 2.68 2.74
CA PHE A 190 -4.60 2.61 3.84
C PHE A 190 -4.04 3.35 5.06
N HIS A 191 -2.76 3.13 5.33
CA HIS A 191 -2.03 3.85 6.35
C HIS A 191 -1.80 5.32 6.04
N CYS A 192 -1.59 5.70 4.78
CA CYS A 192 -1.61 7.10 4.34
C CYS A 192 -2.96 7.78 4.67
N ARG A 193 -4.08 7.10 4.38
CA ARG A 193 -5.43 7.60 4.71
C ARG A 193 -5.60 7.85 6.20
N LEU A 194 -5.15 6.92 7.04
CA LEU A 194 -5.24 7.06 8.50
C LEU A 194 -4.28 8.13 9.04
N SER A 195 -3.10 8.31 8.44
CA SER A 195 -2.20 9.41 8.80
C SER A 195 -2.86 10.78 8.54
N HIS A 196 -3.64 10.93 7.48
CA HIS A 196 -4.39 12.17 7.28
C HIS A 196 -5.51 12.39 8.30
N LEU A 197 -6.17 11.32 8.71
CA LEU A 197 -7.18 11.37 9.77
C LEU A 197 -6.56 11.85 11.08
N ALA A 198 -5.34 11.40 11.38
CA ALA A 198 -4.56 11.84 12.53
C ALA A 198 -4.18 13.33 12.48
N ALA A 199 -4.38 14.05 11.38
CA ALA A 199 -4.17 15.51 11.37
C ALA A 199 -5.23 16.27 12.18
N HIS A 200 -6.35 15.64 12.54
CA HIS A 200 -7.49 16.34 13.13
C HIS A 200 -8.46 15.51 13.97
N THR A 201 -8.38 14.18 13.92
CA THR A 201 -9.17 13.28 14.77
C THR A 201 -8.23 12.58 15.74
N ALA A 202 -8.64 12.44 17.01
CA ALA A 202 -7.89 11.69 18.00
C ALA A 202 -7.66 10.24 17.50
N LEU A 203 -6.39 9.90 17.27
CA LEU A 203 -5.96 8.64 16.67
C LEU A 203 -4.74 8.11 17.40
N LEU A 204 -4.86 6.92 17.97
CA LEU A 204 -3.76 6.15 18.55
C LEU A 204 -3.36 5.06 17.56
N SER A 205 -2.06 4.89 17.31
CA SER A 205 -1.54 3.75 16.53
C SER A 205 -0.93 2.73 17.48
N VAL A 206 -1.29 1.47 17.32
CA VAL A 206 -0.85 0.36 18.18
C VAL A 206 -0.21 -0.71 17.33
N ALA A 207 1.02 -1.11 17.67
CA ALA A 207 1.69 -2.26 17.09
C ALA A 207 1.25 -3.55 17.80
N ALA A 208 1.16 -4.66 17.09
CA ALA A 208 0.66 -5.93 17.65
C ALA A 208 1.60 -6.60 18.69
N THR A 209 2.87 -6.19 18.76
CA THR A 209 3.95 -6.93 19.42
C THR A 209 4.28 -6.48 20.86
N GLU A 210 3.58 -5.49 21.43
CA GLU A 210 3.95 -4.83 22.70
C GLU A 210 2.98 -5.12 23.86
N ASP A 211 2.96 -6.35 24.37
CA ASP A 211 1.81 -6.87 25.14
C ASP A 211 1.50 -6.21 26.50
N GLU A 212 2.49 -5.85 27.31
CA GLU A 212 2.20 -5.33 28.67
C GLU A 212 1.85 -3.84 28.67
N GLU A 213 2.43 -3.04 27.78
CA GLU A 213 2.21 -1.58 27.75
C GLU A 213 0.93 -1.21 26.98
N ILE A 214 0.53 -2.01 25.98
CA ILE A 214 -0.63 -1.72 25.12
C ILE A 214 -1.91 -1.52 25.93
N SER A 215 -2.18 -2.37 26.93
CA SER A 215 -3.41 -2.25 27.73
C SER A 215 -3.49 -0.91 28.46
N SER A 216 -2.37 -0.45 29.02
CA SER A 216 -2.29 0.84 29.73
C SER A 216 -2.43 2.05 28.78
N VAL A 217 -1.81 1.96 27.59
CA VAL A 217 -1.87 2.99 26.56
C VAL A 217 -3.29 3.08 25.98
N LEU A 218 -3.91 1.94 25.70
CA LEU A 218 -5.30 1.86 25.26
C LEU A 218 -6.25 2.42 26.31
N GLN A 219 -6.09 2.03 27.57
CA GLN A 219 -6.95 2.52 28.64
C GLN A 219 -6.81 4.04 28.83
N SER A 220 -5.59 4.57 28.87
CA SER A 220 -5.37 6.02 28.99
C SER A 220 -5.88 6.81 27.78
N PHE A 221 -5.86 6.21 26.59
CA PHE A 221 -6.42 6.82 25.40
C PHE A 221 -7.96 6.82 25.43
N LEU A 222 -8.59 5.70 25.81
CA LEU A 222 -10.04 5.54 25.85
C LEU A 222 -10.68 6.27 27.03
N PHE A 223 -9.99 6.32 28.17
CA PHE A 223 -10.49 6.82 29.45
C PHE A 223 -9.42 7.72 30.12
N PRO A 224 -9.12 8.89 29.55
CA PRO A 224 -8.03 9.75 30.05
C PRO A 224 -8.27 10.29 31.47
N ASP A 225 -9.52 10.28 31.94
CA ASP A 225 -9.90 10.73 33.28
C ASP A 225 -9.87 9.61 34.33
N GLU A 226 -9.68 8.35 33.90
CA GLU A 226 -9.66 7.20 34.79
C GLU A 226 -8.24 6.78 35.14
N LYS A 227 -8.06 6.21 36.34
CA LYS A 227 -6.77 5.61 36.70
C LYS A 227 -6.62 4.29 35.93
N PRO A 228 -5.44 4.01 35.35
CA PRO A 228 -5.16 2.71 34.77
C PRO A 228 -5.49 1.60 35.77
N LEU A 229 -6.22 0.59 35.34
CA LEU A 229 -6.41 -0.61 36.14
C LEU A 229 -5.08 -1.34 36.19
N GLU A 230 -4.75 -1.91 37.35
CA GLU A 230 -3.62 -2.82 37.47
C GLU A 230 -3.86 -4.00 36.51
N PRO A 231 -2.85 -4.39 35.71
CA PRO A 231 -2.99 -5.49 34.76
C PRO A 231 -3.42 -6.76 35.50
N ASN A 232 -4.57 -7.31 35.13
CA ASN A 232 -5.06 -8.55 35.69
C ASN A 232 -4.36 -9.71 34.94
N ASN A 233 -3.29 -10.24 35.51
CA ASN A 233 -2.44 -11.31 34.94
C ASN A 233 -3.15 -12.69 34.83
N ASN A 234 -4.47 -12.73 34.80
CA ASN A 234 -5.26 -13.97 34.87
C ASN A 234 -5.88 -14.40 33.52
N ASN A 235 -5.46 -13.82 32.41
CA ASN A 235 -5.85 -14.30 31.08
C ASN A 235 -4.75 -15.20 30.52
N ASP A 236 -4.94 -16.52 30.66
CA ASP A 236 -4.14 -17.59 30.05
C ASP A 236 -4.40 -17.74 28.52
N ASP A 237 -5.05 -16.75 27.89
CA ASP A 237 -5.29 -16.77 26.44
C ASP A 237 -3.98 -16.42 25.73
N ASP A 238 -3.25 -17.46 25.30
CA ASP A 238 -1.97 -17.40 24.59
C ASP A 238 -2.10 -16.64 23.26
N PRO A 239 -1.84 -15.33 23.26
CA PRO A 239 -2.00 -14.49 22.08
C PRO A 239 -0.83 -14.67 21.11
N ASP A 240 0.30 -15.18 21.63
CA ASP A 240 1.47 -15.54 20.85
C ASP A 240 1.15 -16.74 19.96
N ALA A 241 0.32 -17.69 20.40
CA ALA A 241 -0.09 -18.82 19.58
C ALA A 241 -0.86 -18.39 18.33
N LEU A 242 -1.81 -17.45 18.46
CA LEU A 242 -2.56 -16.94 17.32
C LEU A 242 -1.64 -16.15 16.38
N TYR A 243 -0.80 -15.26 16.92
CA TYR A 243 0.20 -14.54 16.14
C TYR A 243 1.13 -15.48 15.35
N GLN A 244 1.64 -16.53 16.00
CA GLN A 244 2.49 -17.54 15.37
C GLN A 244 1.77 -18.29 14.25
N LEU A 245 0.47 -18.56 14.40
CA LEU A 245 -0.34 -19.17 13.34
C LEU A 245 -0.41 -18.28 12.10
N HIS A 246 -0.74 -16.99 12.26
CA HIS A 246 -0.78 -16.05 11.14
C HIS A 246 0.59 -15.85 10.50
N ALA A 247 1.66 -15.79 11.30
CA ALA A 247 3.03 -15.70 10.79
C ALA A 247 3.44 -16.96 9.99
N ALA A 248 2.99 -18.15 10.43
CA ALA A 248 3.21 -19.39 9.70
C ALA A 248 2.45 -19.42 8.37
N ASP A 249 1.18 -18.99 8.35
CA ASP A 249 0.38 -18.90 7.12
C ASP A 249 0.96 -17.87 6.14
N GLY A 250 1.37 -16.70 6.64
CA GLY A 250 2.08 -15.70 5.85
C GLY A 250 3.39 -16.23 5.27
N THR A 251 4.14 -17.01 6.05
CA THR A 251 5.39 -17.66 5.61
C THR A 251 5.13 -18.68 4.51
N GLN A 252 4.02 -19.44 4.58
CA GLN A 252 3.61 -20.36 3.51
C GLN A 252 3.30 -19.60 2.21
N ILE A 253 2.58 -18.49 2.29
CA ILE A 253 2.29 -17.63 1.12
C ILE A 253 3.58 -17.12 0.49
N LEU A 254 4.48 -16.53 1.29
CA LEU A 254 5.74 -15.98 0.80
C LEU A 254 6.64 -17.07 0.20
N THR A 255 6.74 -18.22 0.85
CA THR A 255 7.52 -19.36 0.36
C THR A 255 6.95 -19.91 -0.96
N HIS A 256 5.63 -20.03 -1.07
CA HIS A 256 4.99 -20.45 -2.32
C HIS A 256 5.31 -19.48 -3.45
N VAL A 257 5.11 -18.18 -3.25
CA VAL A 257 5.44 -17.15 -4.26
C VAL A 257 6.92 -17.15 -4.58
N GLN A 258 7.79 -17.33 -3.58
CA GLN A 258 9.24 -17.41 -3.78
C GLN A 258 9.62 -18.62 -4.64
N SER A 259 8.96 -19.76 -4.47
CA SER A 259 9.20 -20.97 -5.26
C SER A 259 8.84 -20.81 -6.75
N LEU A 260 7.86 -19.96 -7.05
CA LEU A 260 7.41 -19.64 -8.41
C LEU A 260 8.16 -18.45 -9.03
N SER A 261 8.80 -17.63 -8.19
CA SER A 261 9.49 -16.41 -8.59
C SER A 261 10.96 -16.67 -8.95
N ARG A 262 11.46 -15.93 -9.95
CA ARG A 262 12.90 -15.88 -10.26
C ARG A 262 13.65 -14.85 -9.43
N PHE A 263 12.92 -14.02 -8.69
CA PHE A 263 13.45 -12.92 -7.90
C PHE A 263 13.33 -13.26 -6.41
N ASN A 264 14.20 -12.66 -5.60
CA ASN A 264 14.04 -12.66 -4.16
C ASN A 264 12.80 -11.81 -3.81
N VAL A 265 11.74 -12.45 -3.31
CA VAL A 265 10.44 -11.83 -3.05
C VAL A 265 10.56 -10.72 -2.02
N LEU A 266 11.31 -10.93 -0.93
CA LEU A 266 11.51 -9.92 0.12
C LEU A 266 12.18 -8.65 -0.43
N LYS A 267 13.20 -8.80 -1.28
CA LYS A 267 13.85 -7.65 -1.94
C LYS A 267 12.90 -6.90 -2.88
N VAL A 268 12.05 -7.63 -3.60
CA VAL A 268 11.04 -7.01 -4.47
C VAL A 268 10.01 -6.23 -3.66
N LEU A 269 9.56 -6.80 -2.53
CA LEU A 269 8.57 -6.15 -1.66
C LEU A 269 9.16 -4.94 -0.92
N ASP A 270 10.42 -5.01 -0.50
CA ASP A 270 11.14 -3.86 0.06
C ASP A 270 11.28 -2.70 -0.96
N GLN A 271 11.56 -3.02 -2.22
CA GLN A 271 11.56 -2.00 -3.28
C GLN A 271 10.16 -1.38 -3.48
N VAL A 272 9.10 -2.19 -3.42
CA VAL A 272 7.71 -1.67 -3.48
C VAL A 272 7.40 -0.77 -2.29
N LEU A 273 7.87 -1.12 -1.09
CA LEU A 273 7.75 -0.28 0.10
C LEU A 273 8.37 1.10 -0.14
N LEU A 274 9.62 1.15 -0.60
CA LEU A 274 10.31 2.41 -0.89
C LEU A 274 9.62 3.24 -1.97
N GLU A 275 9.21 2.61 -3.08
CA GLU A 275 8.47 3.27 -4.16
C GLU A 275 7.17 3.89 -3.65
N GLU A 276 6.41 3.15 -2.84
CA GLU A 276 5.12 3.63 -2.35
C GLU A 276 5.29 4.68 -1.24
N LEU A 277 6.32 4.60 -0.39
CA LEU A 277 6.68 5.70 0.52
C LEU A 277 7.03 6.97 -0.26
N GLN A 278 7.77 6.85 -1.37
CA GLN A 278 8.05 7.99 -2.24
C GLN A 278 6.78 8.54 -2.89
N CYS A 279 5.91 7.68 -3.45
CA CYS A 279 4.65 8.07 -4.08
C CYS A 279 3.69 8.74 -3.09
N THR A 280 3.64 8.25 -1.86
CA THR A 280 2.81 8.81 -0.78
C THR A 280 3.45 10.01 -0.07
N LYS A 281 4.67 10.40 -0.47
CA LYS A 281 5.49 11.39 0.23
C LYS A 281 5.56 11.10 1.72
N ASN A 282 5.98 9.89 2.08
CA ASN A 282 6.05 9.41 3.46
C ASN A 282 4.69 9.52 4.16
N LEU A 283 3.63 9.01 3.51
CA LEU A 283 2.25 9.03 4.01
C LEU A 283 1.64 10.44 4.21
N THR A 284 2.20 11.50 3.60
CA THR A 284 1.73 12.88 3.77
C THR A 284 1.00 13.47 2.56
N ILE A 285 1.09 12.86 1.37
CA ILE A 285 0.47 13.41 0.15
C ILE A 285 -1.05 13.46 0.28
N TRP A 286 -1.70 14.58 -0.07
CA TRP A 286 -3.16 14.69 -0.09
C TRP A 286 -3.70 14.99 -1.50
N PRO A 287 -4.69 14.22 -2.00
CA PRO A 287 -5.16 12.93 -1.47
C PRO A 287 -4.12 11.83 -1.67
N CYS A 288 -4.26 10.73 -0.93
CA CYS A 288 -3.46 9.51 -1.10
C CYS A 288 -3.76 8.86 -2.47
N PRO A 289 -2.81 8.10 -3.03
CA PRO A 289 -3.06 7.26 -4.21
C PRO A 289 -4.21 6.27 -3.98
N SER A 290 -4.86 5.81 -5.07
CA SER A 290 -6.13 5.07 -4.96
C SER A 290 -5.87 3.63 -4.58
N PHE A 291 -6.74 3.02 -3.80
CA PHE A 291 -6.74 1.56 -3.64
C PHE A 291 -6.94 0.82 -4.97
N TRP A 292 -7.62 1.45 -5.94
CA TRP A 292 -7.96 0.87 -7.23
C TRP A 292 -6.88 1.05 -8.31
N SER A 293 -5.73 1.65 -7.96
CA SER A 293 -4.59 1.87 -8.86
C SER A 293 -3.30 1.26 -8.29
N ALA A 294 -3.37 0.06 -7.71
CA ALA A 294 -2.25 -0.59 -7.01
C ALA A 294 -1.53 -1.68 -7.83
N GLY A 295 -2.03 -1.97 -9.03
CA GLY A 295 -1.46 -2.96 -9.94
C GLY A 295 -0.07 -2.60 -10.46
N ASP A 296 0.55 -3.56 -11.13
CA ASP A 296 1.87 -3.41 -11.74
C ASP A 296 1.80 -2.93 -13.20
N GLY A 297 2.95 -2.46 -13.71
CA GLY A 297 3.14 -2.17 -15.12
C GLY A 297 2.55 -0.83 -15.56
N PRO A 298 2.31 -0.64 -16.87
CA PRO A 298 1.87 0.65 -17.40
C PRO A 298 0.41 0.97 -17.08
N ASP A 299 -0.39 -0.01 -16.68
CA ASP A 299 -1.77 0.17 -16.26
C ASP A 299 -1.96 -0.28 -14.80
N PRO A 300 -1.80 0.62 -13.83
CA PRO A 300 -1.94 0.30 -12.41
C PRO A 300 -3.38 -0.04 -12.00
N THR A 301 -4.37 0.10 -12.90
CA THR A 301 -5.76 -0.28 -12.65
C THR A 301 -6.04 -1.75 -12.98
N ASN A 302 -5.12 -2.42 -13.68
CA ASN A 302 -5.22 -3.84 -13.97
C ASN A 302 -4.73 -4.65 -12.75
N MET A 303 -5.69 -5.10 -11.95
CA MET A 303 -5.46 -5.85 -10.71
C MET A 303 -6.22 -7.17 -10.75
N SER A 304 -5.70 -8.20 -10.07
CA SER A 304 -6.42 -9.47 -9.91
C SER A 304 -7.73 -9.29 -9.16
N PRO A 305 -8.68 -10.23 -9.30
CA PRO A 305 -9.92 -10.21 -8.51
C PRO A 305 -9.67 -10.15 -7.00
N LEU A 306 -8.64 -10.85 -6.50
CA LEU A 306 -8.28 -10.84 -5.08
C LEU A 306 -7.90 -9.43 -4.60
N VAL A 307 -7.03 -8.75 -5.33
CA VAL A 307 -6.59 -7.39 -5.03
C VAL A 307 -7.72 -6.36 -5.18
N GLN A 308 -8.66 -6.58 -6.11
CA GLN A 308 -9.88 -5.77 -6.21
C GLN A 308 -10.78 -5.92 -4.98
N ARG A 309 -10.93 -7.14 -4.44
CA ARG A 309 -11.64 -7.37 -3.18
C ARG A 309 -10.98 -6.63 -2.02
N LEU A 310 -9.64 -6.62 -1.97
CA LEU A 310 -8.91 -5.84 -0.97
C LEU A 310 -9.13 -4.33 -1.14
N ALA A 311 -9.08 -3.83 -2.37
CA ALA A 311 -9.40 -2.42 -2.66
C ALA A 311 -10.78 -2.03 -2.14
N GLN A 312 -11.78 -2.88 -2.39
CA GLN A 312 -13.16 -2.67 -1.93
C GLN A 312 -13.26 -2.67 -0.40
N ALA A 313 -12.61 -3.62 0.28
CA ALA A 313 -12.66 -3.74 1.74
C ALA A 313 -11.95 -2.60 2.49
N LEU A 314 -10.95 -1.97 1.84
CA LEU A 314 -10.23 -0.80 2.40
C LEU A 314 -10.89 0.53 2.05
N SER A 315 -11.61 0.61 0.93
CA SER A 315 -12.26 1.85 0.44
C SER A 315 -13.23 2.42 1.47
N PRO A 316 -13.49 3.74 1.47
CA PRO A 316 -14.45 4.32 2.39
C PRO A 316 -15.86 3.77 2.15
N ASP A 317 -16.57 3.45 3.23
CA ASP A 317 -18.00 3.11 3.17
C ASP A 317 -18.82 4.41 3.19
N CYS A 318 -19.31 4.80 2.02
CA CYS A 318 -20.13 6.00 1.87
C CYS A 318 -21.62 5.78 2.17
N GLU A 319 -22.03 4.53 2.42
CA GLU A 319 -23.40 4.15 2.79
C GLU A 319 -23.58 4.06 4.32
N ASP A 320 -22.48 4.09 5.09
CA ASP A 320 -22.52 4.18 6.55
C ASP A 320 -23.32 5.43 6.98
N PRO A 321 -24.37 5.28 7.81
CA PRO A 321 -25.28 6.38 8.17
C PRO A 321 -24.60 7.53 8.93
N TYR A 322 -23.42 7.30 9.48
CA TYR A 322 -22.62 8.29 10.20
C TYR A 322 -21.47 8.84 9.35
N ALA A 323 -21.22 8.27 8.18
CA ALA A 323 -20.22 8.70 7.23
C ALA A 323 -20.83 9.61 6.15
N LYS A 324 -20.05 10.59 5.69
CA LYS A 324 -20.42 11.51 4.62
C LYS A 324 -19.22 11.73 3.71
N CYS A 325 -19.24 11.08 2.56
CA CYS A 325 -18.23 11.22 1.52
C CYS A 325 -18.42 12.52 0.73
N TRP A 326 -17.91 13.63 1.27
CA TRP A 326 -17.97 14.93 0.60
C TRP A 326 -16.88 15.08 -0.46
N VAL A 327 -15.71 14.51 -0.20
CA VAL A 327 -14.56 14.60 -1.11
C VAL A 327 -14.82 13.67 -2.29
N GLU A 328 -14.70 14.22 -3.50
CA GLU A 328 -14.94 13.47 -4.74
C GLU A 328 -14.11 12.19 -4.79
N ARG A 329 -12.88 12.24 -4.28
CA ARG A 329 -12.01 11.08 -4.16
C ARG A 329 -12.64 9.92 -3.39
N ASP A 330 -13.31 10.20 -2.28
CA ASP A 330 -13.95 9.14 -1.48
C ASP A 330 -15.10 8.49 -2.24
N LYS A 331 -15.90 9.30 -2.95
CA LYS A 331 -17.01 8.79 -3.77
C LYS A 331 -16.50 7.89 -4.89
N CYS A 332 -15.42 8.31 -5.56
CA CYS A 332 -14.76 7.53 -6.59
C CYS A 332 -14.20 6.22 -6.02
N GLU A 333 -13.50 6.26 -4.88
CA GLU A 333 -12.94 5.06 -4.23
C GLU A 333 -14.05 4.08 -3.80
N ALA A 334 -15.12 4.59 -3.20
CA ALA A 334 -16.29 3.78 -2.83
C ALA A 334 -16.97 3.13 -4.06
N ALA A 335 -16.95 3.81 -5.21
CA ALA A 335 -17.53 3.32 -6.46
C ALA A 335 -16.58 2.42 -7.29
N GLY A 336 -15.33 2.21 -6.86
CA GLY A 336 -14.35 1.44 -7.62
C GLY A 336 -13.63 2.19 -8.74
N ASP A 337 -13.71 3.52 -8.78
CA ASP A 337 -13.06 4.34 -9.80
C ASP A 337 -11.67 4.82 -9.34
N ALA A 338 -10.64 4.18 -9.89
CA ALA A 338 -9.24 4.51 -9.64
C ALA A 338 -8.83 5.93 -10.10
N ARG A 339 -9.39 6.38 -11.22
CA ARG A 339 -8.95 7.60 -11.92
C ARG A 339 -9.68 8.83 -11.40
N CYS A 340 -10.90 8.64 -10.89
CA CYS A 340 -11.75 9.71 -10.39
C CYS A 340 -11.85 10.86 -11.39
N VAL A 341 -12.09 10.52 -12.66
CA VAL A 341 -12.15 11.52 -13.73
C VAL A 341 -13.45 12.28 -13.54
N LYS A 342 -13.35 13.57 -13.18
CA LYS A 342 -14.50 14.47 -13.20
C LYS A 342 -15.08 14.47 -14.61
N ASN A 343 -16.18 13.77 -14.81
CA ASN A 343 -17.06 14.04 -15.93
C ASN A 343 -17.54 15.48 -15.70
N LYS A 344 -16.93 16.45 -16.40
CA LYS A 344 -17.45 17.80 -16.49
C LYS A 344 -18.84 17.67 -17.13
N LYS A 345 -19.88 17.60 -16.30
CA LYS A 345 -21.25 17.79 -16.73
C LYS A 345 -21.52 19.27 -16.87
#